data_AF-A0A5B8Z8D0-F1
#
_entry.id   AF-A0A5B8Z8D0-F1
#
_cell.length_a   1.000
_cell.length_b   1.000
_cell.length_c   1.000
_cell.angle_alpha   90.00
_cell.angle_beta   90.00
_cell.angle_gamma   90.00
#
_symmetry.space_group_name_H-M   'P 1'
#
loop_
_entity.id
_entity.type
_entity.pdbx_description
1 polymer ?
#
loop_
_entity_poly.entity_id
_entity_poly.type
_entity_poly.pdbx_seq_one_letter_code
_entity_poly.pdbx_strand_id
1 'polypeptide(L)'
;MSKKQKTIFVISLVVNSLLIVCLVIGYLKMSLVHKELFYTEVQYKLVELDGLIEHQKKNDWSDPNLVTTQLGDVLNGLDVATNSGKYSGWLSNDERMTMERLNSALRQYPHDELYKFDVLTQSDKNDFEDLQSKLQNVGFGMDMTISNDWKTFIIKSEKLLDLLVNN
;
A
#
# COMPACT_ATOMS: atom_id res chain seq x y z
N MET A 1 -6.68 6.57 -56.20
CA MET A 1 -5.88 7.46 -55.33
C MET A 1 -4.62 7.90 -56.04
N SER A 2 -4.30 9.19 -56.02
CA SER A 2 -3.02 9.69 -56.55
C SER A 2 -1.85 9.23 -55.65
N LYS A 3 -0.63 9.15 -56.21
CA LYS A 3 0.58 8.79 -55.43
C LYS A 3 0.72 9.64 -54.16
N LYS A 4 0.41 10.93 -54.24
CA LYS A 4 0.44 11.87 -53.09
C LYS A 4 -0.59 11.50 -52.01
N GLN A 5 -1.81 11.14 -52.39
CA GLN A 5 -2.84 10.69 -51.45
C GLN A 5 -2.47 9.38 -50.75
N LYS A 6 -1.83 8.44 -51.47
CA LYS A 6 -1.35 7.17 -50.90
C LYS A 6 -0.24 7.42 -49.87
N THR A 7 0.72 8.30 -50.17
CA THR A 7 1.80 8.66 -49.23
C THR A 7 1.27 9.32 -47.97
N ILE A 8 0.35 10.29 -48.09
CA ILE A 8 -0.26 10.95 -46.92
C ILE A 8 -1.03 9.94 -46.05
N PHE A 9 -1.76 9.01 -46.67
CA PHE A 9 -2.47 7.96 -45.95
C PHE A 9 -1.54 7.05 -45.16
N VAL A 10 -0.42 6.60 -45.77
CA VAL A 10 0.57 5.76 -45.07
C VAL A 10 1.23 6.52 -43.92
N ILE A 11 1.62 7.78 -44.12
CA ILE A 11 2.20 8.61 -43.04
C ILE A 11 1.21 8.77 -41.89
N SER A 12 -0.06 9.07 -42.19
CA SER A 12 -1.11 9.18 -41.17
C SER A 12 -1.28 7.88 -40.38
N LEU A 13 -1.25 6.73 -41.06
CA LEU A 13 -1.38 5.44 -40.40
C LEU A 13 -0.19 5.17 -39.46
N VAL A 14 1.05 5.44 -39.92
CA VAL A 14 2.26 5.27 -39.10
C VAL A 14 2.27 6.21 -37.90
N VAL A 15 1.91 7.48 -38.08
CA VAL A 15 1.86 8.47 -36.99
C VAL A 15 0.81 8.08 -35.95
N ASN A 16 -0.39 7.65 -36.38
CA ASN A 16 -1.41 7.19 -35.45
C ASN A 16 -1.00 5.91 -34.72
N SER A 17 -0.37 4.95 -35.40
CA SER A 17 0.18 3.76 -34.73
C SER A 17 1.24 4.12 -33.69
N LEU A 18 2.14 5.06 -33.99
CA LEU A 18 3.13 5.56 -33.04
C LEU A 18 2.48 6.24 -31.84
N LEU A 19 1.46 7.06 -32.05
CA LEU A 19 0.72 7.72 -30.96
C LEU A 19 0.05 6.69 -30.03
N ILE A 20 -0.58 5.65 -30.59
CA ILE A 20 -1.16 4.56 -29.80
C ILE A 20 -0.08 3.85 -28.97
N VAL A 21 1.08 3.54 -29.57
CA VAL A 21 2.20 2.92 -28.85
C VAL A 21 2.70 3.82 -27.71
N CYS A 22 2.86 5.13 -27.95
CA CYS A 22 3.26 6.08 -26.92
C CYS A 22 2.24 6.15 -25.77
N LEU A 23 0.94 6.14 -26.07
CA LEU A 23 -0.11 6.12 -25.06
C LEU A 23 -0.07 4.85 -24.21
N VAL A 24 0.11 3.68 -24.83
CA VAL A 24 0.22 2.40 -24.13
C VAL A 24 1.45 2.38 -23.22
N ILE A 25 2.61 2.83 -23.70
CA ILE A 25 3.84 2.91 -22.88
C ILE A 25 3.64 3.88 -21.70
N GLY A 26 3.01 5.03 -21.94
CA GLY A 26 2.70 6.01 -20.91
C GLY A 26 1.81 5.41 -19.82
N TYR A 27 0.75 4.72 -20.22
CA TYR A 27 -0.16 4.03 -19.30
C TYR A 27 0.55 2.95 -18.45
N LEU A 28 1.36 2.10 -19.08
CA LEU A 28 2.09 1.05 -18.37
C LEU A 28 3.12 1.61 -17.37
N LYS A 29 3.86 2.66 -17.75
CA LYS A 29 4.80 3.34 -16.84
C LYS A 29 4.08 3.98 -15.67
N MET A 30 2.94 4.62 -15.92
CA MET A 30 2.11 5.23 -14.88
C MET A 30 1.71 4.16 -13.85
N SER A 31 1.17 3.01 -14.29
CA SER A 31 0.80 1.91 -13.38
C SER A 31 1.97 1.41 -12.51
N LEU A 32 3.19 1.33 -13.06
CA LEU A 32 4.37 0.93 -12.28
C LEU A 32 4.72 1.94 -11.18
N VAL A 33 4.71 3.24 -11.49
CA VAL A 33 4.97 4.31 -10.51
C VAL A 33 3.95 4.27 -9.37
N HIS A 34 2.69 3.95 -9.67
CA HIS A 34 1.67 3.89 -8.63
C HIS A 34 1.77 2.63 -7.75
N LYS A 35 2.28 1.51 -8.29
CA LYS A 35 2.59 0.32 -7.49
C LYS A 35 3.74 0.60 -6.52
N GLU A 36 4.75 1.34 -6.98
CA GLU A 36 5.87 1.76 -6.13
C GLU A 36 5.39 2.55 -4.92
N LEU A 37 4.40 3.43 -5.10
CA LEU A 37 3.76 4.17 -4.01
C LEU A 37 3.22 3.24 -2.91
N PHE A 38 2.58 2.12 -3.26
CA PHE A 38 2.12 1.14 -2.26
C PHE A 38 3.28 0.41 -1.58
N TYR A 39 4.35 0.13 -2.31
CA TYR A 39 5.51 -0.50 -1.69
C TYR A 39 6.13 0.43 -0.66
N THR A 40 6.47 1.66 -1.06
CA THR A 40 7.14 2.64 -0.19
C THR A 40 6.25 3.16 0.93
N GLU A 41 4.99 3.47 0.63
CA GLU A 41 4.11 4.12 1.61
C GLU A 41 3.33 3.15 2.49
N VAL A 42 3.20 1.88 2.10
CA VAL A 42 2.41 0.89 2.86
C VAL A 42 3.25 -0.32 3.25
N GLN A 43 3.80 -1.05 2.29
CA GLN A 43 4.48 -2.32 2.58
C GLN A 43 5.72 -2.12 3.47
N TYR A 44 6.58 -1.16 3.15
CA TYR A 44 7.75 -0.85 3.99
C TYR A 44 7.32 -0.38 5.38
N LYS A 45 6.29 0.47 5.47
CA LYS A 45 5.82 0.99 6.76
C LYS A 45 5.19 -0.08 7.66
N LEU A 46 4.51 -1.06 7.08
CA LEU A 46 4.00 -2.24 7.80
C LEU A 46 5.16 -3.09 8.36
N VAL A 47 6.23 -3.24 7.59
CA VAL A 47 7.45 -3.95 8.02
C VAL A 47 8.17 -3.18 9.13
N GLU A 48 8.26 -1.87 9.02
CA GLU A 48 8.79 -1.00 10.08
C GLU A 48 7.93 -1.04 11.34
N LEU A 49 6.60 -1.13 11.21
CA LEU A 49 5.69 -1.28 12.34
C LEU A 49 5.95 -2.58 13.12
N ASP A 50 6.11 -3.71 12.42
CA ASP A 50 6.53 -4.97 13.03
C ASP A 50 7.85 -4.81 13.82
N GLY A 51 8.83 -4.13 13.20
CA GLY A 51 10.11 -3.87 13.81
C GLY A 51 10.07 -2.97 15.04
N LEU A 52 9.26 -1.92 15.00
CA LEU A 52 9.08 -1.00 16.12
C LEU A 52 8.36 -1.68 17.28
N ILE A 53 7.35 -2.52 17.01
CA ILE A 53 6.69 -3.30 18.07
C ILE A 53 7.70 -4.25 18.72
N GLU A 54 8.50 -4.97 17.93
CA GLU A 54 9.55 -5.86 18.45
C GLU A 54 10.56 -5.09 19.33
N HIS A 55 10.99 -3.92 18.88
CA HIS A 55 11.90 -3.06 19.60
C HIS A 55 11.29 -2.55 20.91
N GLN A 56 10.04 -2.07 20.88
CA GLN A 56 9.37 -1.58 22.09
C GLN A 56 9.14 -2.70 23.09
N LYS A 57 8.72 -3.89 22.65
CA LYS A 57 8.57 -5.08 23.52
C LYS A 57 9.87 -5.43 24.25
N LYS A 58 11.03 -5.38 23.56
CA LYS A 58 12.34 -5.66 24.14
C LYS A 58 12.82 -4.60 25.14
N ASN A 59 12.32 -3.38 25.03
CA ASN A 59 12.69 -2.23 25.85
C ASN A 59 11.54 -1.78 26.77
N ASP A 60 10.69 -2.72 27.19
CA ASP A 60 9.58 -2.52 28.13
C ASP A 60 8.63 -1.37 27.76
N TRP A 61 8.42 -1.14 26.45
CA TRP A 61 7.59 -0.07 25.91
C TRP A 61 7.99 1.32 26.44
N SER A 62 9.29 1.63 26.38
CA SER A 62 9.87 2.91 26.82
C SER A 62 9.39 4.10 25.99
N ASP A 63 9.16 3.91 24.69
CA ASP A 63 8.70 4.95 23.76
C ASP A 63 7.49 4.43 22.93
N PRO A 64 6.33 4.20 23.56
CA PRO A 64 5.16 3.59 22.91
C PRO A 64 4.59 4.45 21.77
N ASN A 65 4.80 5.77 21.85
CA ASN A 65 4.31 6.71 20.83
C ASN A 65 4.98 6.49 19.46
N LEU A 66 6.15 5.83 19.41
CA LEU A 66 6.76 5.48 18.12
C LEU A 66 5.89 4.48 17.35
N VAL A 67 5.21 3.57 18.06
CA VAL A 67 4.31 2.57 17.44
C VAL A 67 3.02 3.23 16.96
N THR A 68 2.45 4.13 17.77
CA THR A 68 1.22 4.86 17.39
C THR A 68 1.46 5.83 16.23
N THR A 69 2.61 6.51 16.21
CA THR A 69 3.06 7.35 15.09
C THR A 69 3.25 6.51 13.83
N GLN A 70 3.97 5.38 13.91
CA GLN A 70 4.19 4.51 12.73
C GLN A 70 2.89 3.94 12.18
N LEU A 71 1.95 3.54 13.04
CA LEU A 71 0.63 3.11 12.61
C LEU A 71 -0.09 4.25 11.88
N GLY A 72 -0.02 5.48 12.40
CA GLY A 72 -0.52 6.67 11.71
C GLY A 72 0.06 6.84 10.30
N ASP A 73 1.36 6.60 10.14
CA ASP A 73 2.03 6.68 8.83
C ASP A 73 1.60 5.57 7.86
N VAL A 74 1.31 4.36 8.36
CA VAL A 74 0.71 3.26 7.58
C VAL A 74 -0.68 3.64 7.11
N LEU A 75 -1.52 4.18 8.00
CA LEU A 75 -2.89 4.60 7.67
C LEU A 75 -2.89 5.72 6.63
N ASN A 76 -2.01 6.71 6.78
CA ASN A 76 -1.83 7.77 5.80
C ASN A 76 -1.35 7.23 4.45
N GLY A 77 -0.39 6.29 4.46
CA GLY A 77 0.09 5.62 3.26
C GLY A 77 -1.03 4.87 2.52
N LEU A 78 -1.86 4.12 3.25
CA LEU A 78 -3.02 3.43 2.70
C LEU A 78 -4.02 4.42 2.07
N ASP A 79 -4.34 5.51 2.75
CA ASP A 79 -5.25 6.52 2.22
C ASP A 79 -4.71 7.19 0.96
N VAL A 80 -3.45 7.63 0.97
CA VAL A 80 -2.81 8.29 -0.19
C VAL A 80 -2.75 7.34 -1.37
N ALA A 81 -2.31 6.10 -1.15
CA ALA A 81 -2.14 5.13 -2.22
C ALA A 81 -3.48 4.66 -2.80
N THR A 82 -4.47 4.42 -1.94
CA THR A 82 -5.83 4.01 -2.36
C THR A 82 -6.54 5.12 -3.12
N ASN A 83 -6.48 6.36 -2.63
CA ASN A 83 -7.07 7.51 -3.32
C ASN A 83 -6.38 7.77 -4.67
N SER A 84 -5.05 7.69 -4.69
CA SER A 84 -4.29 7.79 -5.95
C SER A 84 -4.77 6.77 -6.97
N GLY A 85 -4.91 5.49 -6.59
CA GLY A 85 -5.41 4.46 -7.51
C GLY A 85 -6.87 4.55 -7.88
N LYS A 86 -7.72 5.09 -7.01
CA LYS A 86 -9.11 5.42 -7.33
C LYS A 86 -9.21 6.49 -8.43
N TYR A 87 -8.44 7.58 -8.33
CA TYR A 87 -8.53 8.70 -9.28
C TYR A 87 -7.90 8.39 -10.65
N SER A 88 -6.83 7.59 -10.65
CA SER A 88 -6.10 7.21 -11.87
C SER A 88 -6.63 5.92 -12.51
N GLY A 89 -7.47 5.16 -11.79
CA GLY A 89 -8.15 3.97 -12.31
C GLY A 89 -7.25 2.73 -12.49
N TRP A 90 -6.04 2.71 -11.93
CA TRP A 90 -5.15 1.55 -12.04
C TRP A 90 -5.44 0.47 -10.98
N LEU A 91 -6.08 0.83 -9.86
CA LEU A 91 -6.59 -0.12 -8.87
C LEU A 91 -7.92 -0.69 -9.36
N SER A 92 -8.05 -2.02 -9.36
CA SER A 92 -9.36 -2.64 -9.54
C SER A 92 -10.28 -2.33 -8.36
N ASN A 93 -11.59 -2.52 -8.56
CA ASN A 93 -12.57 -2.28 -7.49
C ASN A 93 -12.36 -3.18 -6.27
N ASP A 94 -11.97 -4.43 -6.50
CA ASP A 94 -11.75 -5.41 -5.43
C ASP A 94 -10.49 -5.04 -4.63
N GLU A 95 -9.37 -4.75 -5.32
CA GLU A 95 -8.13 -4.30 -4.67
C GLU A 95 -8.36 -3.01 -3.86
N ARG A 96 -9.08 -2.04 -4.43
CA ARG A 96 -9.45 -0.80 -3.73
C ARG A 96 -10.26 -1.11 -2.46
N MET A 97 -11.26 -1.98 -2.57
CA MET A 97 -12.10 -2.35 -1.42
C MET A 97 -11.29 -3.07 -0.33
N THR A 98 -10.35 -3.92 -0.72
CA THR A 98 -9.41 -4.55 0.23
C THR A 98 -8.58 -3.50 0.97
N MET A 99 -8.01 -2.51 0.27
CA MET A 99 -7.22 -1.46 0.93
C MET A 99 -8.07 -0.58 1.85
N GLU A 100 -9.28 -0.20 1.44
CA GLU A 100 -10.20 0.60 2.26
C GLU A 100 -10.60 -0.15 3.53
N ARG A 101 -10.90 -1.45 3.42
CA ARG A 101 -11.25 -2.30 4.57
C ARG A 101 -10.06 -2.53 5.49
N LEU A 102 -8.86 -2.73 4.93
CA LEU A 102 -7.63 -2.86 5.71
C LEU A 102 -7.34 -1.58 6.50
N ASN A 103 -7.44 -0.42 5.85
CA ASN A 103 -7.31 0.87 6.51
C ASN A 103 -8.34 1.03 7.65
N SER A 104 -9.60 0.66 7.40
CA SER A 104 -10.64 0.70 8.43
C SER A 104 -10.39 -0.24 9.60
N ALA A 105 -9.81 -1.42 9.36
CA ALA A 105 -9.49 -2.38 10.41
C ALA A 105 -8.32 -1.87 11.26
N LEU A 106 -7.27 -1.35 10.63
CA LEU A 106 -6.09 -0.81 11.32
C LEU A 106 -6.40 0.46 12.12
N ARG A 107 -7.39 1.27 11.70
CA ARG A 107 -7.86 2.46 12.45
C ARG A 107 -8.46 2.16 13.82
N GLN A 108 -8.76 0.90 14.13
CA GLN A 108 -9.28 0.51 15.44
C GLN A 108 -8.20 0.52 16.53
N TYR A 109 -6.92 0.41 16.15
CA TYR A 109 -5.79 0.49 17.06
C TYR A 109 -5.49 1.96 17.42
N PRO A 110 -5.00 2.25 18.63
CA PRO A 110 -4.60 3.61 19.02
C PRO A 110 -3.51 4.13 18.08
N HIS A 111 -3.65 5.36 17.62
CA HIS A 111 -2.69 5.96 16.70
C HIS A 111 -2.67 7.47 16.91
N ASP A 112 -1.49 8.06 16.70
CA ASP A 112 -1.36 9.49 16.89
C ASP A 112 -2.10 10.21 15.75
N GLU A 113 -2.87 11.22 16.12
CA GLU A 113 -3.49 12.15 15.19
C GLU A 113 -2.76 13.50 15.25
N LEU A 114 -3.07 14.39 14.31
CA LEU A 114 -2.51 15.74 14.29
C LEU A 114 -2.80 16.45 15.63
N TYR A 115 -1.76 16.65 16.44
CA TYR A 115 -1.80 17.26 17.77
C TYR A 115 -2.46 16.43 18.89
N LYS A 116 -2.66 15.13 18.68
CA LYS A 116 -3.19 14.23 19.71
C LYS A 116 -2.33 12.97 19.76
N PHE A 117 -1.67 12.79 20.88
CA PHE A 117 -0.86 11.60 21.18
C PHE A 117 -1.69 10.64 22.01
N ASP A 118 -1.82 9.40 21.54
CA ASP A 118 -2.51 8.37 22.29
C ASP A 118 -1.57 7.76 23.33
N VAL A 119 -2.06 7.63 24.57
CA VAL A 119 -1.31 6.97 25.64
C VAL A 119 -1.72 5.50 25.66
N LEU A 120 -0.77 4.61 25.34
CA LEU A 120 -1.04 3.17 25.31
C LEU A 120 -1.25 2.60 26.71
N THR A 121 -2.41 1.98 26.91
CA THR A 121 -2.70 1.10 28.03
C THR A 121 -2.01 -0.26 27.84
N GLN A 122 -2.01 -1.10 28.88
CA GLN A 122 -1.50 -2.47 28.73
C GLN A 122 -2.31 -3.31 27.74
N SER A 123 -3.62 -3.04 27.61
CA SER A 123 -4.47 -3.73 26.62
C SER A 123 -4.00 -3.38 25.22
N ASP A 124 -3.78 -2.09 24.95
CA ASP A 124 -3.37 -1.63 23.62
C ASP A 124 -2.01 -2.23 23.21
N LYS A 125 -1.08 -2.35 24.17
CA LYS A 125 0.21 -3.01 23.94
C LYS A 125 0.03 -4.47 23.52
N ASN A 126 -0.85 -5.20 24.20
CA ASN A 126 -1.15 -6.59 23.85
C ASN A 126 -1.81 -6.68 22.47
N ASP A 127 -2.70 -5.73 22.13
CA ASP A 127 -3.34 -5.67 20.82
C ASP A 127 -2.30 -5.41 19.72
N PHE A 128 -1.32 -4.55 19.96
CA PHE A 128 -0.18 -4.34 19.05
C PHE A 128 0.71 -5.59 18.92
N GLU A 129 0.96 -6.33 19.99
CA GLU A 129 1.72 -7.59 19.91
C GLU A 129 0.96 -8.68 19.11
N ASP A 130 -0.37 -8.69 19.20
CA ASP A 130 -1.21 -9.53 18.34
C ASP A 130 -1.18 -9.05 16.87
N LEU A 131 -1.25 -7.74 16.62
CA LEU A 131 -1.06 -7.17 15.28
C LEU A 131 0.30 -7.56 14.70
N GLN A 132 1.38 -7.47 15.48
CA GLN A 132 2.72 -7.90 15.09
C GLN A 132 2.70 -9.36 14.63
N SER A 133 2.10 -10.24 15.42
CA SER A 133 1.98 -11.67 15.08
C SER A 133 1.23 -11.88 13.77
N LYS A 134 0.14 -11.13 13.53
CA LYS A 134 -0.62 -11.16 12.27
C LYS A 134 0.21 -10.67 11.08
N LEU A 135 0.98 -9.58 11.23
CA LEU A 135 1.89 -9.06 10.21
C LEU A 135 2.96 -10.08 9.82
N GLN A 136 3.58 -10.72 10.81
CA GLN A 136 4.57 -11.78 10.58
C GLN A 136 3.94 -12.98 9.86
N ASN A 137 2.76 -13.42 10.28
CA ASN A 137 2.07 -14.57 9.69
C ASN A 137 1.77 -14.42 8.19
N VAL A 138 1.44 -13.21 7.74
CA VAL A 138 1.13 -12.93 6.31
C VAL A 138 2.35 -12.49 5.51
N GLY A 139 3.46 -12.23 6.20
CA GLY A 139 4.74 -11.94 5.60
C GLY A 139 5.09 -10.48 5.40
N PHE A 140 4.64 -9.63 6.34
CA PHE A 140 5.10 -8.25 6.54
C PHE A 140 6.09 -8.13 7.72
N GLY A 141 6.77 -9.22 8.11
CA GLY A 141 7.81 -9.16 9.14
C GLY A 141 9.15 -8.62 8.62
N MET A 142 9.97 -8.04 9.51
CA MET A 142 11.31 -7.49 9.18
C MET A 142 12.24 -8.47 8.47
N ASP A 143 12.18 -9.75 8.82
CA ASP A 143 13.07 -10.78 8.26
C ASP A 143 12.63 -11.27 6.87
N MET A 144 11.59 -10.68 6.29
CA MET A 144 10.99 -11.16 5.05
C MET A 144 11.43 -10.37 3.83
N THR A 145 11.66 -11.07 2.72
CA THR A 145 11.95 -10.43 1.44
C THR A 145 10.77 -9.58 0.99
N ILE A 146 11.02 -8.27 0.89
CA ILE A 146 10.08 -7.32 0.31
C ILE A 146 10.03 -7.58 -1.20
N SER A 147 8.91 -8.15 -1.64
CA SER A 147 8.63 -8.39 -3.05
C SER A 147 7.96 -7.16 -3.66
N ASN A 148 8.48 -6.70 -4.79
CA ASN A 148 7.85 -5.66 -5.62
C ASN A 148 6.85 -6.28 -6.63
N ASP A 149 6.29 -7.45 -6.31
CA ASP A 149 5.21 -8.06 -7.09
C ASP A 149 3.84 -7.66 -6.53
N TRP A 150 3.06 -6.97 -7.36
CA TRP A 150 1.78 -6.39 -6.97
C TRP A 150 0.77 -7.45 -6.54
N LYS A 151 0.74 -8.57 -7.24
CA LYS A 151 -0.15 -9.68 -6.93
C LYS A 151 0.17 -10.27 -5.56
N THR A 152 1.46 -10.44 -5.26
CA THR A 152 1.91 -10.90 -3.95
C THR A 152 1.51 -9.92 -2.85
N PHE A 153 1.71 -8.61 -3.06
CA PHE A 153 1.28 -7.60 -2.09
C PHE A 153 -0.21 -7.67 -1.79
N ILE A 154 -1.07 -7.69 -2.82
CA ILE A 154 -2.52 -7.79 -2.65
C ILE A 154 -2.92 -9.05 -1.88
N ILE A 155 -2.36 -10.22 -2.24
CA ILE A 155 -2.66 -11.48 -1.53
C ILE A 155 -2.28 -11.39 -0.04
N LYS A 156 -1.15 -10.75 0.30
CA LYS A 156 -0.74 -10.55 1.70
C LYS A 156 -1.70 -9.62 2.43
N SER A 157 -2.11 -8.51 1.80
CA SER A 157 -3.07 -7.56 2.36
C SER A 157 -4.46 -8.16 2.58
N GLU A 158 -4.95 -9.01 1.66
CA GLU A 158 -6.20 -9.76 1.82
C GLU A 158 -6.13 -10.70 3.02
N LYS A 159 -5.06 -11.48 3.13
CA LYS A 159 -4.84 -12.36 4.29
C LYS A 159 -4.74 -11.58 5.60
N LEU A 160 -4.08 -10.43 5.59
CA LEU A 160 -4.00 -9.58 6.77
C LEU A 160 -5.39 -9.11 7.20
N LEU A 161 -6.18 -8.62 6.25
CA LEU A 161 -7.56 -8.20 6.48
C LEU A 161 -8.40 -9.34 7.06
N ASP A 162 -8.28 -10.55 6.53
CA ASP A 162 -9.01 -11.72 7.02
C ASP A 162 -8.65 -12.04 8.48
N LEU A 163 -7.38 -11.90 8.88
CA LEU A 163 -6.94 -12.10 10.26
C LEU A 163 -7.39 -10.98 11.20
N LEU A 164 -7.60 -9.77 10.68
CA LEU A 164 -8.03 -8.61 11.48
C LEU A 164 -9.55 -8.60 11.71
N VAL A 165 -10.35 -9.14 10.78
CA VAL A 165 -11.82 -9.07 10.84
C VAL A 165 -12.46 -10.33 11.44
N ASN A 166 -11.81 -11.49 11.35
CA ASN A 166 -12.40 -12.77 11.76
C ASN A 166 -11.92 -13.28 13.14
N ASN A 167 -11.41 -12.39 14.01
CA ASN A 167 -11.06 -12.71 15.40
C ASN A 167 -12.05 -12.07 16.39
#